data_AF-A0A831ZEB7-F1
#
_entry.id   AF-A0A831ZEB7-F1
#
_cell.length_a   1.000
_cell.length_b   1.000
_cell.length_c   1.000
_cell.angle_alpha   90.00
_cell.angle_beta   90.00
_cell.angle_gamma   90.00
#
_symmetry.space_group_name_H-M   'P 1'
#
loop_
_entity.id
_entity.type
_entity.pdbx_description
1 polymer ?
#
loop_
_entity_poly.entity_id
_entity_poly.type
_entity_poly.pdbx_seq_one_letter_code
_entity_poly.pdbx_strand_id
1 'polypeptide(L)'
;MSLIDTKEEKLEAAKQEAKRIQKKYTWIMALMFFIEIMPLPFTAFISLYTVRKRPDWFPYSVKSLYADIPKDDNDTPVTVNPAATRKKCTMTIISMMIVDLGPVPLTIPVGLYIVRRRPKWFRNVVERLYADKPIGVSAVASKRVRLYDD
;
A
#
# COMPACT_ATOMS: atom_id res chain seq x y z
N MET A 1 27.88 -59.08 14.69
CA MET A 1 28.54 -57.81 14.33
C MET A 1 27.65 -56.92 13.47
N SER A 2 26.98 -57.42 12.43
CA SER A 2 26.25 -56.59 11.43
C SER A 2 25.02 -55.81 11.93
N LEU A 3 24.31 -56.28 12.95
CA LEU A 3 22.99 -55.74 13.33
C LEU A 3 23.07 -54.47 14.19
N ILE A 4 24.21 -54.25 14.85
CA ILE A 4 24.46 -53.07 15.70
C ILE A 4 24.87 -51.89 14.81
N ASP A 5 25.75 -52.11 13.83
CA ASP A 5 26.17 -51.09 12.86
C ASP A 5 24.97 -50.52 12.07
N THR A 6 24.01 -51.37 11.68
CA THR A 6 22.82 -50.90 10.94
C THR A 6 21.91 -50.01 11.78
N LYS A 7 21.88 -50.20 13.11
CA LYS A 7 21.07 -49.38 14.01
C LYS A 7 21.71 -48.00 14.23
N GLU A 8 23.03 -47.96 14.37
CA GLU A 8 23.78 -46.71 14.52
C GLU A 8 23.70 -45.86 13.25
N GLU A 9 23.84 -46.47 12.07
CA GLU A 9 23.74 -45.77 10.79
C GLU A 9 22.35 -45.13 10.59
N LYS A 10 21.27 -45.86 10.90
CA LYS A 10 19.90 -45.34 10.83
C LYS A 10 19.65 -44.24 11.86
N LEU A 11 20.26 -44.32 13.04
CA LEU A 11 20.15 -43.32 14.09
C LEU A 11 20.84 -42.00 13.67
N GLU A 12 22.02 -42.09 13.06
CA GLU A 12 22.75 -40.91 12.58
C GLU A 12 22.05 -40.27 11.37
N ALA A 13 21.51 -41.07 10.45
CA ALA A 13 20.69 -40.58 9.34
C ALA A 13 19.44 -39.83 9.85
N ALA A 14 18.71 -40.39 10.82
CA ALA A 14 17.53 -39.76 11.42
C ALA A 14 17.87 -38.45 12.15
N LYS A 15 19.00 -38.39 12.88
CA LYS A 15 19.48 -37.15 13.52
C LYS A 15 19.82 -36.08 12.49
N GLN A 16 20.42 -36.46 11.36
CA GLN A 16 20.80 -35.52 10.31
C GLN A 16 19.59 -34.97 9.55
N GLU A 17 18.59 -35.81 9.29
CA GLU A 17 17.30 -35.38 8.76
C GLU A 17 16.59 -34.43 9.73
N ALA A 18 16.53 -34.77 11.02
CA ALA A 18 15.93 -33.92 12.05
C ALA A 18 16.60 -32.54 12.12
N LYS A 19 17.94 -32.47 12.07
CA LYS A 19 18.69 -31.19 12.04
C LYS A 19 18.39 -30.36 10.79
N ARG A 20 18.30 -30.99 9.62
CA ARG A 20 17.94 -30.30 8.36
C ARG A 20 16.53 -29.73 8.42
N ILE A 21 15.59 -30.53 8.91
CA ILE A 21 14.18 -30.18 9.11
C ILE A 21 14.09 -29.00 10.08
N GLN A 22 14.71 -29.12 11.26
CA GLN A 22 14.73 -28.06 12.27
C GLN A 22 15.29 -26.75 11.70
N LYS A 23 16.42 -26.79 10.99
CA LYS A 23 17.01 -25.59 10.37
C LYS A 23 16.07 -24.94 9.36
N LYS A 24 15.35 -25.72 8.54
CA LYS A 24 14.34 -25.18 7.59
C LYS A 24 13.21 -24.48 8.34
N TYR A 25 12.65 -25.11 9.38
CA TYR A 25 11.56 -24.50 10.16
C TYR A 25 12.02 -23.28 10.96
N THR A 26 13.23 -23.29 11.53
CA THR A 26 13.79 -22.10 12.18
C THR A 26 13.92 -20.94 11.21
N TRP A 27 14.35 -21.19 9.96
CA TRP A 27 14.40 -20.15 8.92
C TRP A 27 13.01 -19.65 8.51
N ILE A 28 12.03 -20.53 8.39
CA ILE A 28 10.64 -20.15 8.09
C ILE A 28 10.04 -19.32 9.23
N MET A 29 10.25 -19.74 10.48
CA MET A 29 9.78 -19.01 11.66
C MET A 29 10.46 -17.64 11.79
N ALA A 30 11.77 -17.55 11.50
CA ALA A 30 12.47 -16.29 11.44
C ALA A 30 11.88 -15.37 10.35
N LEU A 31 11.57 -15.90 9.16
CA LEU A 31 10.93 -15.14 8.09
C LEU A 31 9.54 -14.62 8.49
N MET A 32 8.69 -15.47 9.09
CA MET A 32 7.39 -15.05 9.61
C MET A 32 7.53 -13.96 10.69
N PHE A 33 8.50 -14.11 11.61
CA PHE A 33 8.78 -13.12 12.64
C PHE A 33 9.24 -11.79 12.04
N PHE A 34 10.07 -11.79 11.00
CA PHE A 34 10.43 -10.57 10.28
C PHE A 34 9.22 -9.94 9.57
N ILE A 35 8.28 -10.73 9.04
CA ILE A 35 7.05 -10.22 8.43
C ILE A 35 6.13 -9.59 9.48
N GLU A 36 6.04 -10.17 10.69
CA GLU A 36 5.26 -9.61 11.80
C GLU A 36 5.94 -8.40 12.46
N ILE A 37 7.27 -8.42 12.60
CA ILE A 37 8.04 -7.34 13.22
C ILE A 37 8.24 -6.16 12.29
N MET A 38 8.35 -6.39 10.99
CA MET A 38 8.54 -5.29 10.06
C MET A 38 7.16 -4.67 9.83
N PRO A 39 6.89 -3.44 10.33
CA PRO A 39 5.71 -2.72 9.92
C PRO A 39 5.97 -2.27 8.48
N LEU A 40 5.96 -3.18 7.51
CA LEU A 40 6.06 -2.86 6.09
C LEU A 40 4.83 -2.00 5.81
N PRO A 41 4.99 -0.68 5.62
CA PRO A 41 3.85 0.20 5.46
C PRO A 41 3.43 0.06 4.01
N PHE A 42 2.79 -1.07 3.67
CA PHE A 42 2.24 -1.35 2.34
C PHE A 42 1.37 -0.19 1.88
N THR A 43 0.66 0.44 2.82
CA THR A 43 -0.06 1.70 2.65
C THR A 43 0.83 2.81 2.12
N ALA A 44 1.99 3.05 2.73
CA ALA A 44 2.92 4.09 2.31
C ALA A 44 3.63 3.75 0.99
N PHE A 45 3.92 2.47 0.71
CA PHE A 45 4.37 2.03 -0.62
C PHE A 45 3.31 2.30 -1.68
N ILE A 46 2.04 2.00 -1.40
CA ILE A 46 0.90 2.31 -2.27
C ILE A 46 0.77 3.83 -2.45
N SER A 47 0.88 4.62 -1.38
CA SER A 47 0.85 6.08 -1.46
C SER A 47 1.99 6.63 -2.32
N LEU A 48 3.21 6.16 -2.12
CA LEU A 48 4.36 6.56 -2.93
C LEU A 48 4.19 6.14 -4.39
N TYR A 49 3.67 4.94 -4.63
CA TYR A 49 3.29 4.46 -5.95
C TYR A 49 2.25 5.38 -6.60
N THR A 50 1.19 5.77 -5.88
CA THR A 50 0.16 6.67 -6.42
C THR A 50 0.72 8.04 -6.81
N VAL A 51 1.61 8.61 -5.99
CA VAL A 51 2.27 9.90 -6.29
C VAL A 51 3.21 9.78 -7.49
N ARG A 52 3.95 8.67 -7.61
CA ARG A 52 5.00 8.51 -8.62
C ARG A 52 4.48 8.02 -9.97
N LYS A 53 3.63 7.00 -9.97
CA LYS A 53 3.07 6.38 -11.20
C LYS A 53 1.75 7.01 -11.63
N ARG A 54 1.01 7.66 -10.72
CA ARG A 54 -0.26 8.34 -11.00
C ARG A 54 -1.25 7.46 -11.76
N PRO A 55 -1.68 6.33 -11.15
CA PRO A 55 -2.67 5.47 -11.78
C PRO A 55 -4.01 6.20 -11.92
N ASP A 56 -4.74 5.89 -12.98
CA ASP A 56 -6.02 6.54 -13.30
C ASP A 56 -7.18 6.09 -12.41
N TRP A 57 -7.08 4.90 -11.80
CA TRP A 57 -8.11 4.40 -10.89
C TRP A 57 -8.19 5.22 -9.59
N PHE A 58 -7.08 5.80 -9.13
CA PHE A 58 -7.03 6.48 -7.84
C PHE A 58 -7.92 7.74 -7.78
N PRO A 59 -7.80 8.72 -8.71
CA PRO A 59 -8.70 9.87 -8.70
C PRO A 59 -10.15 9.46 -9.00
N TYR A 60 -10.37 8.36 -9.71
CA TYR A 60 -11.71 7.80 -9.89
C TYR A 60 -12.30 7.32 -8.56
N SER A 61 -11.54 6.57 -7.76
CA SER A 61 -11.97 6.11 -6.43
C SER A 61 -12.27 7.29 -5.51
N VAL A 62 -11.45 8.34 -5.54
CA VAL A 62 -11.71 9.56 -4.75
C VAL A 62 -12.96 10.28 -5.24
N LYS A 63 -13.18 10.40 -6.55
CA LYS A 63 -14.43 10.98 -7.07
C LYS A 63 -15.66 10.19 -6.63
N SER A 64 -15.59 8.86 -6.70
CA SER A 64 -16.68 7.97 -6.23
C SER A 64 -16.94 8.13 -4.73
N LEU A 65 -15.87 8.22 -3.93
CA LEU A 65 -15.95 8.42 -2.48
C LEU A 65 -16.56 9.78 -2.08
N TYR A 66 -16.47 10.79 -2.94
CA TYR A 66 -16.99 12.15 -2.68
C TYR A 66 -18.18 12.52 -3.57
N ALA A 67 -18.81 11.55 -4.25
CA ALA A 67 -19.86 11.80 -5.26
C ALA A 67 -21.12 12.45 -4.68
N ASP A 68 -21.39 12.22 -3.40
CA ASP A 68 -22.51 12.75 -2.62
C ASP A 68 -22.25 14.15 -2.05
N ILE A 69 -21.00 14.64 -2.10
CA ILE A 69 -20.62 15.95 -1.56
C ILE A 69 -20.60 16.96 -2.72
N PRO A 70 -21.53 17.94 -2.76
CA PRO A 70 -21.56 18.94 -3.80
C PRO A 70 -20.22 19.69 -3.84
N LYS A 71 -19.70 19.91 -5.05
CA LYS A 71 -18.47 20.66 -5.26
C LYS A 71 -18.79 22.12 -5.00
N ASP A 72 -18.06 22.75 -4.08
CA ASP A 72 -18.17 24.19 -3.84
C ASP A 72 -17.57 24.91 -5.04
N ASP A 73 -18.39 25.66 -5.75
CA ASP A 73 -18.05 26.44 -6.94
C ASP A 73 -17.07 27.59 -6.62
N ASN A 74 -16.88 27.92 -5.32
CA ASN A 74 -15.85 28.83 -4.84
C ASN A 74 -14.50 28.15 -4.56
N ASP A 75 -14.36 26.82 -4.77
CA ASP A 75 -13.05 26.18 -4.78
C ASP A 75 -12.27 26.72 -6.00
N THR A 76 -11.53 27.81 -5.76
CA THR A 76 -10.67 28.46 -6.76
C THR A 76 -9.87 27.40 -7.53
N PRO A 77 -9.81 27.48 -8.88
CA PRO A 77 -8.95 26.61 -9.66
C PRO A 77 -7.52 26.87 -9.21
N VAL A 78 -7.02 25.97 -8.37
CA VAL A 78 -5.75 26.20 -7.71
C VAL A 78 -4.68 26.09 -8.79
N THR A 79 -4.11 27.23 -9.18
CA THR A 79 -2.94 27.35 -10.05
C THR A 79 -1.70 26.88 -9.29
N VAL A 80 -1.67 25.61 -8.91
CA VAL A 80 -0.54 25.00 -8.23
C VAL A 80 0.33 24.31 -9.24
N ASN A 81 1.62 24.58 -9.15
CA ASN A 81 2.64 23.82 -9.84
C ASN A 81 2.55 22.35 -9.36
N PRO A 82 2.12 21.41 -10.23
CA PRO A 82 1.90 20.02 -9.83
C PRO A 82 3.22 19.35 -9.40
N ALA A 83 4.37 19.83 -9.90
CA ALA A 83 5.68 19.37 -9.44
C ALA A 83 5.97 19.74 -7.98
N ALA A 84 5.58 20.96 -7.56
CA ALA A 84 5.72 21.40 -6.18
C ALA A 84 4.81 20.60 -5.24
N THR A 85 3.56 20.33 -5.67
CA THR A 85 2.63 19.46 -4.94
C THR A 85 3.17 18.04 -4.80
N ARG A 86 3.76 17.48 -5.87
CA ARG A 86 4.42 16.16 -5.83
C ARG A 86 5.55 16.10 -4.80
N LYS A 87 6.47 17.08 -4.83
CA LYS A 87 7.59 17.12 -3.88
C LYS A 87 7.11 17.17 -2.44
N LYS A 88 6.11 18.01 -2.16
CA LYS A 88 5.49 18.12 -0.83
C LYS A 88 4.82 16.80 -0.41
N CYS A 89 3.99 16.19 -1.28
CA CYS A 89 3.34 14.91 -0.98
C CYS A 89 4.35 13.79 -0.73
N THR A 90 5.39 13.67 -1.56
CA THR A 90 6.45 12.68 -1.38
C THR A 90 7.18 12.91 -0.06
N MET A 91 7.52 14.15 0.29
CA MET A 91 8.17 14.48 1.56
C MET A 91 7.28 14.13 2.76
N THR A 92 5.97 14.43 2.68
CA THR A 92 4.99 14.07 3.71
C THR A 92 4.85 12.56 3.87
N ILE A 93 4.82 11.79 2.76
CA ILE A 93 4.76 10.32 2.81
C ILE A 93 6.03 9.76 3.44
N ILE A 94 7.21 10.29 3.07
CA ILE A 94 8.49 9.87 3.66
C ILE A 94 8.54 10.19 5.16
N SER A 95 8.11 11.40 5.58
CA SER A 95 8.06 11.73 7.00
C SER A 95 7.10 10.83 7.75
N MET A 96 5.95 10.50 7.14
CA MET A 96 4.95 9.63 7.74
C MET A 96 5.45 8.18 7.82
N MET A 97 6.22 7.70 6.82
CA MET A 97 6.94 6.42 6.90
C MET A 97 7.93 6.39 8.06
N ILE A 98 8.68 7.47 8.27
CA ILE A 98 9.64 7.57 9.39
C ILE A 98 8.93 7.54 10.74
N VAL A 99 7.75 8.17 10.84
CA VAL A 99 6.94 8.12 12.07
C VAL A 99 6.30 6.73 12.27
N ASP A 100 5.85 6.08 11.18
CA ASP A 100 5.29 4.72 11.20
C ASP A 100 6.32 3.63 11.51
N LEU A 101 7.63 3.92 11.44
CA LEU A 101 8.71 3.06 11.96
C LEU A 101 8.70 2.99 13.51
N GLY A 102 7.95 3.87 14.17
CA GLY A 102 7.66 3.77 15.59
C GLY A 102 6.65 2.66 15.93
N PRO A 103 6.38 2.39 17.21
CA PRO A 103 5.51 1.29 17.65
C PRO A 103 4.02 1.49 17.30
N VAL A 104 3.64 2.64 16.73
CA VAL A 104 2.23 2.99 16.46
C VAL A 104 2.05 3.29 14.97
N PRO A 105 1.29 2.45 14.23
CA PRO A 105 0.98 2.71 12.83
C PRO A 105 -0.07 3.83 12.72
N LEU A 106 0.33 5.00 12.21
CA LEU A 106 -0.56 6.16 12.02
C LEU A 106 -1.26 6.16 10.66
N THR A 107 -0.74 5.43 9.67
CA THR A 107 -1.35 5.34 8.33
C THR A 107 -2.75 4.73 8.34
N ILE A 108 -2.98 3.68 9.13
CA ILE A 108 -4.29 3.01 9.25
C ILE A 108 -5.37 3.95 9.82
N PRO A 109 -5.19 4.58 11.00
CA PRO A 109 -6.19 5.49 11.55
C PRO A 109 -6.41 6.72 10.66
N VAL A 110 -5.36 7.26 10.02
CA VAL A 110 -5.50 8.37 9.07
C VAL A 110 -6.30 7.95 7.83
N GLY A 111 -6.04 6.77 7.27
CA GLY A 111 -6.81 6.23 6.15
C GLY A 111 -8.28 6.04 6.51
N LEU A 112 -8.55 5.47 7.68
CA LEU A 112 -9.92 5.29 8.20
C LEU A 112 -10.61 6.64 8.45
N TYR A 113 -9.88 7.62 8.98
CA TYR A 113 -10.37 8.99 9.16
C TYR A 113 -10.77 9.62 7.83
N ILE A 114 -9.95 9.48 6.78
CA ILE A 114 -10.26 10.01 5.45
C ILE A 114 -11.52 9.36 4.87
N VAL A 115 -11.65 8.04 4.94
CA VAL A 115 -12.81 7.32 4.38
C VAL A 115 -14.09 7.67 5.14
N ARG A 116 -14.01 7.78 6.48
CA ARG A 116 -15.19 8.00 7.34
C ARG A 116 -15.63 9.46 7.40
N ARG A 117 -14.69 10.40 7.52
CA ARG A 117 -14.98 11.84 7.66
C ARG A 117 -14.95 12.59 6.33
N ARG A 118 -14.41 11.98 5.27
CA ARG A 118 -14.32 12.53 3.90
C ARG A 118 -13.90 14.00 3.91
N PRO A 119 -12.75 14.35 4.49
CA PRO A 119 -12.37 15.74 4.64
C PRO A 119 -12.13 16.40 3.28
N LYS A 120 -12.59 17.65 3.11
CA LYS A 120 -12.46 18.42 1.85
C LYS A 120 -11.00 18.58 1.40
N TRP A 121 -10.06 18.74 2.34
CA TRP A 121 -8.64 18.92 2.04
C TRP A 121 -8.04 17.75 1.25
N PHE A 122 -8.50 16.51 1.51
CA PHE A 122 -7.95 15.32 0.84
C PHE A 122 -8.30 15.31 -0.64
N ARG A 123 -9.57 15.60 -0.97
CA ARG A 123 -10.02 15.78 -2.36
C ARG A 123 -9.20 16.86 -3.05
N ASN A 124 -9.00 18.00 -2.40
CA ASN A 124 -8.23 19.12 -2.96
C ASN A 124 -6.77 18.73 -3.21
N VAL A 125 -6.13 17.95 -2.33
CA VAL A 125 -4.78 17.44 -2.55
C VAL A 125 -4.72 16.52 -3.78
N VAL A 126 -5.70 15.64 -3.96
CA VAL A 126 -5.75 14.71 -5.10
C VAL A 126 -6.01 15.45 -6.41
N GLU A 127 -6.93 16.42 -6.43
CA GLU A 127 -7.17 17.27 -7.61
C GLU A 127 -5.89 18.04 -8.01
N ARG A 128 -5.14 18.58 -7.03
CA ARG A 128 -3.86 19.26 -7.26
C ARG A 128 -2.74 18.33 -7.73
N LEU A 129 -2.70 17.09 -7.23
CA LEU A 129 -1.70 16.09 -7.60
C LEU A 129 -1.86 15.60 -9.04
N TYR A 130 -3.10 15.61 -9.55
CA TYR A 130 -3.47 15.17 -10.90
C TYR A 130 -3.78 16.33 -11.85
N ALA A 131 -3.58 17.59 -11.46
CA ALA A 131 -3.94 18.76 -12.27
C ALA A 131 -3.26 18.83 -13.64
N ASP A 132 -2.06 18.25 -13.78
CA ASP A 132 -1.33 18.15 -15.06
C ASP A 132 -1.72 16.94 -15.93
N LYS A 133 -2.54 16.02 -15.39
CA LYS A 133 -3.11 14.91 -16.13
C LYS A 133 -4.59 15.19 -16.28
N PRO A 134 -5.05 15.84 -17.38
CA PRO A 134 -6.47 15.93 -17.64
C PRO A 134 -6.98 14.50 -17.73
N ILE A 135 -7.61 14.04 -16.65
CA ILE A 135 -8.27 12.75 -16.61
C ILE A 135 -9.35 12.91 -17.66
N GLY A 136 -9.16 12.30 -18.84
CA GLY A 136 -10.17 12.19 -19.86
C GLY A 136 -11.33 11.40 -19.26
N VAL A 137 -12.21 12.11 -18.54
CA VAL A 137 -13.41 11.57 -17.90
C VAL A 137 -14.25 10.81 -18.94
N SER A 138 -14.11 11.16 -20.21
CA SER A 138 -14.78 10.54 -21.35
C SER A 138 -14.29 9.12 -21.70
N ALA A 139 -13.01 8.76 -21.51
CA ALA A 139 -12.47 7.49 -22.01
C ALA A 139 -12.78 6.29 -21.09
N VAL A 140 -12.78 6.50 -19.77
CA VAL A 140 -13.03 5.43 -18.78
C VAL A 140 -14.51 5.27 -18.46
N ALA A 141 -15.28 6.37 -18.46
CA ALA A 141 -16.75 6.29 -18.33
C ALA A 141 -17.37 5.54 -19.52
N SER A 142 -16.90 5.81 -20.75
CA SER A 142 -17.33 5.08 -21.96
C SER A 142 -17.00 3.58 -21.91
N LYS A 143 -15.92 3.18 -21.24
CA LYS A 143 -15.53 1.77 -21.12
C LYS A 143 -16.33 1.02 -20.05
N ARG A 144 -16.83 1.70 -19.03
CA ARG A 144 -17.57 1.07 -17.93
C ARG A 144 -19.08 1.02 -18.17
N VAL A 145 -19.65 2.00 -18.87
CA VAL A 145 -21.04 1.95 -19.36
C VAL A 145 -21.22 0.72 -20.27
N ARG A 146 -20.31 0.51 -21.22
CA ARG A 146 -20.31 -0.70 -22.08
C ARG A 146 -20.16 -2.04 -21.37
N LEU A 147 -19.72 -2.08 -20.10
CA LEU A 147 -19.48 -3.34 -19.37
C LEU A 147 -20.65 -3.75 -18.47
N TYR A 148 -21.68 -2.90 -18.39
CA TYR A 148 -22.95 -3.19 -17.70
C TYR A 148 -24.13 -3.31 -18.68
N ASP A 149 -23.88 -3.05 -19.96
CA ASP A 149 -24.87 -3.12 -21.06
C ASP A 149 -24.70 -4.40 -21.94
N ASP A 150 -23.73 -5.27 -21.63
CA ASP A 150 -23.53 -6.61 -22.21
C ASP A 150 -23.85 -7.69 -21.17
#